data_AF-A0A256XVU7-F1
#
_entry.id   AF-A0A256XVU7-F1
#
_cell.length_a   1.000
_cell.length_b   1.000
_cell.length_c   1.000
_cell.angle_alpha   90.00
_cell.angle_beta   90.00
_cell.angle_gamma   90.00
#
_symmetry.space_group_name_H-M   'P 1'
#
loop_
_entity.id
_entity.type
_entity.pdbx_description
1 polymer ?
#
loop_
_entity_poly.entity_id
_entity_poly.type
_entity_poly.pdbx_seq_one_letter_code
_entity_poly.pdbx_strand_id
1 'polypeptide(L)'
;MDHKVFKKINNNMLGKLFILVIFCIVEYPRGVVLYMKLPICYFCAKTKMLCPIDQKKLERGEISQLDVDISHELVMLKEKSFPELDKIEFIKSIRIQNITIILVRGMKEIEKSLIKISRELEKRGYGKVRFVEREKDIKFMVEQVIFPSRVLGVNILWLPDGSSEYTVRISHRDARRMPMKKDQAEEVLSKLLGKYVRIIYV
;
A
#
# COMPACT_ATOMS: atom_id res chain seq x y z
N MET A 1 -1.83 49.11 11.13
CA MET A 1 -2.51 50.16 10.36
C MET A 1 -1.47 51.13 9.86
N ASP A 2 -1.46 51.33 8.55
CA ASP A 2 -1.15 52.55 7.83
C ASP A 2 0.13 53.41 8.02
N HIS A 3 0.46 53.99 6.86
CA HIS A 3 1.17 55.24 6.58
C HIS A 3 2.70 55.28 6.57
N LYS A 4 3.20 55.20 5.32
CA LYS A 4 4.29 55.98 4.68
C LYS A 4 5.14 56.87 5.61
N VAL A 5 6.45 56.65 5.62
CA VAL A 5 7.47 57.73 5.53
C VAL A 5 8.66 57.25 4.71
N PHE A 6 8.95 57.99 3.65
CA PHE A 6 10.13 57.92 2.78
C PHE A 6 11.32 58.60 3.50
N LYS A 7 12.51 57.99 3.62
CA LYS A 7 13.78 58.76 3.71
C LYS A 7 15.05 57.95 3.37
N LYS A 8 15.53 58.22 2.16
CA LYS A 8 16.90 58.49 1.66
C LYS A 8 18.12 58.31 2.60
N ILE A 9 19.25 57.99 1.93
CA ILE A 9 20.69 58.15 2.26
C ILE A 9 21.36 56.79 2.57
N ASN A 10 21.96 56.09 1.60
CA ASN A 10 23.18 56.30 0.80
C ASN A 10 24.47 55.82 1.51
N ASN A 11 25.12 54.87 0.83
CA ASN A 11 26.52 54.42 0.86
C ASN A 11 27.41 54.84 2.03
N ASN A 12 28.01 53.86 2.73
CA ASN A 12 29.44 53.59 2.57
C ASN A 12 29.90 52.38 3.38
N MET A 13 30.45 51.40 2.66
CA MET A 13 31.76 50.80 2.93
C MET A 13 32.10 50.29 4.34
N LEU A 14 31.20 49.60 5.05
CA LEU A 14 31.59 48.76 6.21
C LEU A 14 30.81 47.46 6.39
N GLY A 15 29.88 47.12 5.48
CA GLY A 15 29.06 45.89 5.57
C GLY A 15 29.57 44.69 4.77
N LYS A 16 30.76 44.74 4.17
CA LYS A 16 31.22 43.69 3.23
C LYS A 16 31.75 42.41 3.88
N LEU A 17 31.80 42.31 5.22
CA LEU A 17 32.24 41.10 5.90
C LEU A 17 31.15 40.36 6.69
N PHE A 18 29.94 40.92 6.80
CA PHE A 18 28.83 40.28 7.52
C PHE A 18 27.82 39.53 6.62
N ILE A 19 27.96 39.66 5.30
CA ILE A 19 27.03 39.05 4.32
C ILE A 19 27.40 37.59 3.98
N LEU A 20 28.58 37.10 4.39
CA LEU A 20 29.00 35.72 4.08
C LEU A 20 28.52 34.65 5.07
N VAL A 21 28.01 35.00 6.26
CA VAL A 21 27.58 34.00 7.25
C VAL A 21 26.06 33.75 7.24
N ILE A 22 25.27 34.67 6.67
CA ILE A 22 23.81 34.47 6.49
C ILE A 22 23.50 33.65 5.23
N PHE A 23 24.50 33.36 4.39
CA PHE A 23 24.34 32.64 3.13
C PHE A 23 24.45 31.10 3.23
N CYS A 24 24.57 30.52 4.44
CA CYS A 24 24.93 29.10 4.60
C CYS A 24 23.92 28.23 5.37
N ILE A 25 22.73 28.71 5.70
CA ILE A 25 21.72 27.88 6.36
C ILE A 25 20.38 28.10 5.63
N VAL A 26 19.86 27.01 5.07
CA VAL A 26 18.55 26.89 4.41
C VAL A 26 18.48 27.23 2.90
N GLU A 27 19.44 26.72 2.11
CA GLU A 27 19.05 26.17 0.80
C GLU A 27 18.60 24.73 1.03
N TYR A 28 17.30 24.53 1.24
CA TYR A 28 16.69 23.21 1.00
C TYR A 28 16.64 23.03 -0.52
N PRO A 29 17.43 22.13 -1.12
CA PRO A 29 17.14 21.73 -2.47
C PRO A 29 15.75 21.07 -2.41
N ARG A 30 14.76 21.65 -3.09
CA ARG A 30 13.49 20.97 -3.38
C ARG A 30 13.77 19.82 -4.37
N GLY A 31 14.52 18.82 -3.92
CA GLY A 31 14.44 17.48 -4.47
C GLY A 31 13.08 16.94 -4.04
N VAL A 32 12.22 16.64 -5.01
CA VAL A 32 10.98 15.90 -4.73
C VAL A 32 11.42 14.54 -4.20
N VAL A 33 11.50 14.38 -2.88
CA VAL A 33 11.68 13.06 -2.28
C VAL A 33 10.39 12.32 -2.60
N LEU A 34 10.46 11.40 -3.56
CA LEU A 34 9.36 10.49 -3.85
C LEU A 34 9.27 9.53 -2.67
N TYR A 35 8.34 9.80 -1.77
CA TYR A 35 7.98 8.88 -0.71
C TYR A 35 7.01 7.86 -1.28
N MET A 36 7.24 6.59 -0.98
CA MET A 36 6.29 5.52 -1.24
C MET A 36 4.94 5.88 -0.60
N LYS A 37 3.85 5.64 -1.32
CA LYS A 37 2.50 5.88 -0.79
C LYS A 37 2.09 4.72 0.10
N LEU A 38 1.75 5.03 1.35
CA LEU A 38 1.47 4.08 2.42
C LEU A 38 0.15 4.47 3.11
N PRO A 39 -0.53 3.53 3.81
CA PRO A 39 -1.73 3.85 4.59
C PRO A 39 -1.42 4.69 5.85
N ILE A 40 -0.16 4.71 6.27
CA ILE A 40 0.38 5.51 7.40
C ILE A 40 1.45 6.50 6.94
N CYS A 41 1.82 7.45 7.79
CA CYS A 41 2.90 8.39 7.49
C CYS A 41 4.25 7.67 7.32
N TYR A 42 5.10 8.16 6.41
CA TYR A 42 6.43 7.59 6.17
C TYR A 42 7.30 7.54 7.43
N PHE A 43 7.25 8.59 8.26
CA PHE A 43 7.97 8.63 9.53
C PHE A 43 7.51 7.51 10.48
N CYS A 44 6.20 7.33 10.65
CA CYS A 44 5.62 6.27 11.48
C CYS A 44 6.01 4.88 10.96
N ALA A 45 5.94 4.69 9.64
CA ALA A 45 6.37 3.44 9.01
C ALA A 45 7.85 3.17 9.28
N LYS A 46 8.71 4.17 9.15
CA LYS A 46 10.16 4.01 9.37
C LYS A 46 10.51 3.69 10.84
N THR A 47 9.89 4.37 11.80
CA THR A 47 10.24 4.24 13.22
C THR A 47 9.43 3.18 13.98
N LYS A 48 8.34 2.68 13.40
CA LYS A 48 7.27 1.92 14.09
C LYS A 48 6.61 2.67 15.25
N MET A 49 6.83 3.98 15.37
CA MET A 49 6.15 4.82 16.37
C MET A 49 5.00 5.56 15.69
N LEU A 50 3.76 5.21 16.07
CA LEU A 50 2.57 5.83 15.48
C LEU A 50 2.37 7.25 16.04
N CYS A 51 2.16 8.20 15.13
CA CYS A 51 1.68 9.51 15.51
C CYS A 51 0.22 9.44 15.98
N PRO A 52 -0.30 10.45 16.70
CA PRO A 52 -1.69 10.47 17.16
C PRO A 52 -2.75 10.30 16.05
N ILE A 53 -2.41 10.66 14.81
CA ILE A 53 -3.31 10.53 13.65
C ILE A 53 -3.39 9.07 13.22
N ASP A 54 -2.24 8.41 13.02
CA ASP A 54 -2.21 6.99 12.60
C ASP A 54 -2.68 6.06 13.73
N GLN A 55 -2.43 6.43 15.00
CA GLN A 55 -3.01 5.76 16.16
C GLN A 55 -4.55 5.74 16.09
N LYS A 56 -5.18 6.90 15.82
CA LYS A 56 -6.63 6.99 15.67
C LYS A 56 -7.16 6.17 14.49
N LYS A 57 -6.43 6.10 13.38
CA LYS A 57 -6.80 5.23 12.24
C LYS A 57 -6.80 3.75 12.64
N LEU A 58 -5.81 3.33 13.43
CA LEU A 58 -5.70 1.97 13.95
C LEU A 58 -6.87 1.66 14.92
N GLU A 59 -7.16 2.58 15.84
CA GLU A 59 -8.29 2.46 16.79
C GLU A 59 -9.66 2.39 16.08
N ARG A 60 -9.82 3.10 14.96
CA ARG A 60 -11.04 3.05 14.13
C ARG A 60 -11.13 1.82 13.23
N GLY A 61 -10.07 1.02 13.14
CA GLY A 61 -10.01 -0.12 12.22
C GLY A 61 -9.85 0.26 10.74
N GLU A 62 -9.51 1.53 10.44
CA GLU A 62 -9.19 1.97 9.08
C GLU A 62 -7.90 1.30 8.57
N ILE A 63 -6.94 1.11 9.48
CA ILE A 63 -5.72 0.33 9.28
C ILE A 63 -5.62 -0.77 10.34
N SER A 64 -4.87 -1.82 10.06
CA SER A 64 -4.59 -2.93 10.97
C SER A 64 -3.14 -2.91 11.45
N GLN A 65 -2.84 -3.65 12.53
CA GLN A 65 -1.46 -3.80 13.00
C GLN A 65 -0.55 -4.42 11.91
N LEU A 66 -1.10 -5.33 11.11
CA LEU A 66 -0.41 -5.89 9.95
C LEU A 66 -0.05 -4.82 8.91
N ASP A 67 -0.93 -3.84 8.70
CA ASP A 67 -0.64 -2.72 7.79
C ASP A 67 0.52 -1.87 8.28
N VAL A 68 0.61 -1.64 9.60
CA VAL A 68 1.72 -0.92 10.23
C VAL A 68 3.03 -1.69 10.05
N ASP A 69 3.00 -2.99 10.36
CA ASP A 69 4.17 -3.85 10.23
C ASP A 69 4.67 -3.93 8.78
N ILE A 70 3.78 -4.22 7.84
CA ILE A 70 4.13 -4.30 6.42
C ILE A 70 4.58 -2.94 5.88
N SER A 71 3.98 -1.84 6.30
CA SER A 71 4.46 -0.50 5.93
C SER A 71 5.90 -0.28 6.36
N HIS A 72 6.26 -0.69 7.58
CA HIS A 72 7.65 -0.63 8.05
C HIS A 72 8.57 -1.49 7.18
N GLU A 73 8.22 -2.75 6.97
CA GLU A 73 9.05 -3.67 6.18
C GLU A 73 9.28 -3.15 4.76
N LEU A 74 8.23 -2.62 4.11
CA LEU A 74 8.33 -2.04 2.77
C LEU A 74 9.25 -0.81 2.74
N VAL A 75 9.19 0.07 3.74
CA VAL A 75 10.11 1.22 3.86
C VAL A 75 11.55 0.75 4.04
N MET A 76 11.78 -0.23 4.92
CA MET A 76 13.12 -0.78 5.15
C MET A 76 13.69 -1.46 3.89
N LEU A 77 12.85 -2.17 3.14
CA LEU A 77 13.24 -2.79 1.88
C LEU A 77 13.52 -1.77 0.78
N LYS A 78 12.72 -0.70 0.72
CA LYS A 78 12.95 0.43 -0.19
C LYS A 78 14.33 1.02 0.04
N GLU A 79 14.63 1.43 1.28
CA GLU A 79 15.90 2.09 1.62
C GLU A 79 17.10 1.17 1.42
N LYS A 80 16.93 -0.14 1.61
CA LYS A 80 18.03 -1.11 1.50
C LYS A 80 18.34 -1.53 0.06
N SER A 81 17.33 -1.87 -0.74
CA SER A 81 17.56 -2.58 -2.01
C SER A 81 16.50 -2.40 -3.09
N PHE A 82 15.34 -1.80 -2.79
CA PHE A 82 14.21 -1.75 -3.72
C PHE A 82 13.66 -0.31 -3.89
N PRO A 83 14.44 0.63 -4.45
CA PRO A 83 13.99 2.02 -4.63
C PRO A 83 12.75 2.15 -5.51
N GLU A 84 12.50 1.17 -6.39
CA GLU A 84 11.33 1.12 -7.26
C GLU A 84 9.98 0.96 -6.53
N LEU A 85 9.99 0.68 -5.22
CA LEU A 85 8.79 0.70 -4.37
C LEU A 85 8.08 2.06 -4.35
N ASP A 86 8.76 3.15 -4.73
CA ASP A 86 8.14 4.48 -4.89
C ASP A 86 7.09 4.56 -5.99
N LYS A 87 7.11 3.61 -6.92
CA LYS A 87 6.14 3.53 -8.02
C LYS A 87 4.81 2.91 -7.61
N ILE A 88 4.73 2.31 -6.42
CA ILE A 88 3.51 1.67 -5.94
C ILE A 88 2.87 2.39 -4.76
N GLU A 89 1.56 2.22 -4.65
CA GLU A 89 0.76 2.64 -3.50
C GLU A 89 0.33 1.40 -2.73
N PHE A 90 0.81 1.26 -1.48
CA PHE A 90 0.31 0.24 -0.57
C PHE A 90 -1.02 0.71 0.03
N ILE A 91 -2.06 -0.09 -0.14
CA ILE A 91 -3.42 0.25 0.31
C ILE A 91 -3.73 -0.45 1.62
N LYS A 92 -3.65 -1.79 1.64
CA LYS A 92 -4.06 -2.62 2.77
C LYS A 92 -3.48 -4.01 2.65
N SER A 93 -3.34 -4.68 3.78
CA SER A 93 -2.90 -6.06 3.89
C SER A 93 -3.92 -6.90 4.65
N ILE A 94 -3.95 -8.19 4.31
CA ILE A 94 -4.86 -9.16 4.89
C ILE A 94 -4.07 -10.45 5.11
N ARG A 95 -4.06 -10.93 6.36
CA ARG A 95 -3.47 -12.22 6.69
C ARG A 95 -4.56 -13.20 7.10
N ILE A 96 -4.57 -14.35 6.43
CA ILE A 96 -5.44 -15.49 6.75
C ILE A 96 -4.54 -16.70 6.89
N GLN A 97 -4.47 -17.22 8.11
CA GLN A 97 -3.56 -18.29 8.50
C GLN A 97 -2.10 -17.97 8.10
N ASN A 98 -1.53 -18.74 7.17
CA ASN A 98 -0.16 -18.57 6.69
C ASN A 98 -0.07 -17.83 5.35
N ILE A 99 -1.12 -17.15 4.90
CA ILE A 99 -1.15 -16.41 3.63
C ILE A 99 -1.36 -14.93 3.94
N THR A 100 -0.51 -14.09 3.37
CA THR A 100 -0.60 -12.63 3.46
C THR A 100 -0.80 -12.05 2.08
N ILE A 101 -1.94 -11.37 1.90
CA ILE A 101 -2.24 -10.61 0.69
C ILE A 101 -1.92 -9.14 0.95
N ILE A 102 -1.17 -8.53 0.03
CA ILE A 102 -0.82 -7.11 0.06
C ILE A 102 -1.48 -6.45 -1.15
N LEU A 103 -2.47 -5.61 -0.90
CA LEU A 103 -3.19 -4.85 -1.91
C LEU A 103 -2.42 -3.57 -2.25
N VAL A 104 -2.08 -3.41 -3.52
CA VAL A 104 -1.28 -2.29 -4.03
C VAL A 104 -1.91 -1.65 -5.27
N ARG A 105 -1.45 -0.47 -5.68
CA ARG A 105 -1.61 0.06 -7.04
C ARG A 105 -0.26 0.29 -7.69
N GLY A 106 -0.19 0.20 -9.01
CA GLY A 106 0.99 0.48 -9.81
C GLY A 106 1.93 -0.73 -10.00
N MET A 107 1.49 -1.97 -9.80
CA MET A 107 2.39 -3.13 -9.78
C MET A 107 3.08 -3.44 -11.13
N LYS A 108 2.50 -2.98 -12.25
CA LYS A 108 2.90 -3.39 -13.62
C LYS A 108 4.39 -3.16 -13.92
N GLU A 109 4.96 -2.06 -13.43
CA GLU A 109 6.36 -1.72 -13.73
C GLU A 109 7.37 -2.46 -12.85
N ILE A 110 6.95 -3.02 -11.72
CA ILE A 110 7.85 -3.57 -10.70
C ILE A 110 7.56 -5.03 -10.33
N GLU A 111 6.79 -5.74 -11.14
CA GLU A 111 6.34 -7.11 -10.88
C GLU A 111 7.50 -8.07 -10.54
N LYS A 112 8.62 -7.99 -11.28
CA LYS A 112 9.82 -8.79 -11.02
C LYS A 112 10.41 -8.54 -9.63
N SER A 113 10.34 -7.31 -9.17
CA SER A 113 10.86 -6.90 -7.87
C SER A 113 9.91 -7.25 -6.75
N LEU A 114 8.60 -7.16 -6.98
CA LEU A 114 7.58 -7.65 -6.05
C LEU A 114 7.73 -9.13 -5.73
N ILE A 115 8.18 -9.96 -6.69
CA ILE A 115 8.51 -11.37 -6.43
C ILE A 115 9.71 -11.52 -5.47
N LYS A 116 10.71 -10.64 -5.56
CA LYS A 116 11.86 -10.66 -4.63
C LYS A 116 11.46 -10.15 -3.26
N ILE A 117 10.66 -9.07 -3.21
CA ILE A 117 10.14 -8.47 -1.99
C ILE A 117 9.22 -9.46 -1.27
N SER A 118 8.34 -10.16 -1.98
CA SER A 118 7.47 -11.16 -1.37
C SER A 118 8.28 -12.23 -0.67
N ARG A 119 9.30 -12.79 -1.33
CA ARG A 119 10.24 -13.77 -0.74
C ARG A 119 10.95 -13.25 0.50
N GLU A 120 11.35 -11.99 0.50
CA GLU A 120 12.01 -11.36 1.65
C GLU A 120 11.05 -11.20 2.83
N LEU A 121 9.78 -10.84 2.57
CA LEU A 121 8.74 -10.84 3.58
C LEU A 121 8.38 -12.26 4.06
N GLU A 122 8.38 -13.27 3.18
CA GLU A 122 8.15 -14.67 3.60
C GLU A 122 9.22 -15.10 4.62
N LYS A 123 10.50 -14.76 4.37
CA LYS A 123 11.62 -15.06 5.29
C LYS A 123 11.48 -14.38 6.65
N ARG A 124 10.81 -13.22 6.71
CA ARG A 124 10.55 -12.47 7.95
C ARG A 124 9.33 -12.99 8.73
N GLY A 125 8.68 -14.07 8.27
CA GLY A 125 7.59 -14.72 8.98
C GLY A 125 6.18 -14.23 8.61
N TYR A 126 6.05 -13.47 7.52
CA TYR A 126 4.74 -13.04 7.00
C TYR A 126 4.00 -14.14 6.20
N GLY A 127 4.48 -15.38 6.23
CA GLY A 127 3.86 -16.51 5.53
C GLY A 127 4.04 -16.40 4.01
N LYS A 128 3.10 -16.98 3.25
CA LYS A 128 3.04 -16.87 1.79
C LYS A 128 2.52 -15.52 1.37
N VAL A 129 3.41 -14.67 0.86
CA VAL A 129 3.11 -13.28 0.54
C VAL A 129 2.74 -13.15 -0.94
N ARG A 130 1.58 -12.53 -1.22
CA ARG A 130 1.11 -12.26 -2.58
C ARG A 130 0.69 -10.81 -2.71
N PHE A 131 1.22 -10.15 -3.73
CA PHE A 131 0.78 -8.83 -4.13
C PHE A 131 -0.44 -8.95 -5.05
N VAL A 132 -1.44 -8.09 -4.83
CA VAL A 132 -2.67 -8.00 -5.64
C VAL A 132 -2.84 -6.54 -6.03
N GLU A 133 -3.09 -6.29 -7.32
CA GLU A 133 -3.35 -4.94 -7.84
C GLU A 133 -4.79 -4.57 -7.56
N ARG A 134 -5.03 -3.39 -6.98
CA ARG A 134 -6.37 -2.85 -6.79
C ARG A 134 -6.95 -2.40 -8.12
N GLU A 135 -7.86 -3.20 -8.64
CA GLU A 135 -8.63 -2.88 -9.84
C GLU A 135 -10.12 -2.76 -9.56
N LYS A 136 -10.84 -2.14 -10.51
CA LYS A 136 -12.31 -2.07 -10.49
C LYS A 136 -12.95 -3.39 -10.94
N ASP A 137 -12.27 -4.14 -11.80
CA ASP A 137 -12.75 -5.42 -12.28
C ASP A 137 -12.59 -6.50 -11.19
N ILE A 138 -13.73 -6.96 -10.69
CA ILE A 138 -13.82 -7.98 -9.66
C ILE A 138 -13.30 -9.32 -10.17
N LYS A 139 -13.56 -9.67 -11.43
CA LYS A 139 -13.06 -10.92 -12.01
C LYS A 139 -11.53 -10.92 -11.99
N PHE A 140 -10.92 -9.82 -12.41
CA PHE A 140 -9.47 -9.66 -12.38
C PHE A 140 -8.88 -9.74 -10.97
N MET A 141 -9.50 -9.05 -10.00
CA MET A 141 -9.12 -9.14 -8.58
C MET A 141 -9.17 -10.59 -8.06
N VAL A 142 -10.22 -11.33 -8.40
CA VAL A 142 -10.38 -12.74 -8.01
C VAL A 142 -9.29 -13.60 -8.65
N GLU A 143 -9.07 -13.45 -9.96
CA GLU A 143 -8.06 -14.19 -10.72
C GLU A 143 -6.64 -14.02 -10.14
N GLN A 144 -6.27 -12.81 -9.73
CA GLN A 144 -4.97 -12.55 -9.10
C GLN A 144 -4.78 -13.31 -7.78
N VAL A 145 -5.83 -13.34 -6.94
CA VAL A 145 -5.79 -14.03 -5.64
C VAL A 145 -5.65 -15.53 -5.83
N ILE A 146 -6.41 -16.13 -6.76
CA ILE A 146 -6.43 -17.58 -6.98
C ILE A 146 -5.45 -18.07 -8.05
N PHE A 147 -4.63 -17.19 -8.64
CA PHE A 147 -3.63 -17.55 -9.63
C PHE A 147 -2.72 -18.68 -9.10
N PRO A 148 -2.49 -19.77 -9.86
CA PRO A 148 -2.67 -19.93 -11.31
C PRO A 148 -4.04 -20.46 -11.78
N SER A 149 -5.04 -20.51 -10.92
CA SER A 149 -6.38 -21.02 -11.29
C SER A 149 -7.13 -20.01 -12.14
N ARG A 150 -7.81 -20.49 -13.19
CA ARG A 150 -8.64 -19.66 -14.07
C ARG A 150 -10.06 -19.56 -13.52
N VAL A 151 -10.64 -18.36 -13.62
CA VAL A 151 -12.05 -18.11 -13.26
C VAL A 151 -12.90 -18.23 -14.52
N LEU A 152 -13.90 -19.11 -14.50
CA LEU A 152 -14.86 -19.23 -15.61
C LEU A 152 -15.76 -18.00 -15.68
N GLY A 153 -16.18 -17.48 -14.53
CA GLY A 153 -16.98 -16.27 -14.43
C GLY A 153 -17.22 -15.85 -12.98
N VAL A 154 -17.64 -14.60 -12.80
CA VAL A 154 -18.09 -14.05 -11.52
C VAL A 154 -19.50 -13.49 -11.72
N ASN A 155 -20.44 -14.00 -10.94
CA ASN A 155 -21.83 -13.56 -10.93
C ASN A 155 -22.13 -12.79 -9.64
N ILE A 156 -23.07 -11.85 -9.70
CA ILE A 156 -23.58 -11.14 -8.53
C ILE A 156 -24.97 -11.72 -8.21
N LEU A 157 -25.12 -12.27 -7.01
CA LEU A 157 -26.41 -12.68 -6.47
C LEU A 157 -26.97 -11.51 -5.67
N TRP A 158 -28.11 -10.98 -6.09
CA TRP A 158 -28.85 -9.96 -5.35
C TRP A 158 -29.89 -10.65 -4.46
N LEU A 159 -29.84 -10.37 -3.16
CA LEU A 159 -30.75 -10.96 -2.19
C LEU A 159 -31.96 -10.03 -1.95
N PRO A 160 -33.13 -10.58 -1.57
CA PRO A 160 -34.34 -9.77 -1.33
C PRO A 160 -34.19 -8.75 -0.20
N ASP A 161 -33.23 -8.94 0.70
CA ASP A 161 -32.87 -8.00 1.77
C ASP A 161 -32.06 -6.79 1.28
N GLY A 162 -31.76 -6.72 -0.02
CA GLY A 162 -30.96 -5.66 -0.65
C GLY A 162 -29.44 -5.91 -0.58
N SER A 163 -29.00 -6.99 0.05
CA SER A 163 -27.59 -7.38 0.08
C SER A 163 -27.16 -8.05 -1.24
N SER A 164 -25.85 -8.22 -1.42
CA SER A 164 -25.31 -8.89 -2.61
C SER A 164 -24.11 -9.76 -2.29
N GLU A 165 -24.05 -10.91 -2.93
CA GLU A 165 -22.95 -11.88 -2.83
C GLU A 165 -22.29 -12.09 -4.20
N TYR A 166 -20.99 -12.35 -4.22
CA TYR A 166 -20.30 -12.77 -5.44
C TYR A 166 -20.20 -14.28 -5.51
N THR A 167 -20.64 -14.86 -6.63
CA THR A 167 -20.44 -16.27 -6.94
C THR A 167 -19.35 -16.42 -7.98
N VAL A 168 -18.22 -17.00 -7.59
CA VAL A 168 -17.07 -17.28 -8.46
C VAL A 168 -17.14 -18.72 -8.96
N ARG A 169 -17.18 -18.90 -10.27
CA ARG A 169 -17.23 -20.22 -10.92
C ARG A 169 -15.83 -20.64 -11.36
N ILE A 170 -15.39 -21.81 -10.92
CA ILE A 170 -14.08 -22.39 -11.25
C ILE A 170 -14.28 -23.82 -11.72
N SER A 171 -13.55 -24.26 -12.75
CA SER A 171 -13.63 -25.66 -13.19
C SER A 171 -13.03 -26.60 -12.12
N HIS A 172 -13.50 -27.84 -12.02
CA HIS A 172 -12.87 -28.85 -11.14
C HIS A 172 -11.36 -29.03 -11.42
N ARG A 173 -10.94 -28.85 -12.68
CA ARG A 173 -9.53 -28.95 -13.09
C ARG A 173 -8.70 -27.78 -12.55
N ASP A 174 -9.23 -26.56 -12.64
CA ASP A 174 -8.56 -25.35 -12.15
C ASP A 174 -8.59 -25.26 -10.64
N ALA A 175 -9.65 -25.74 -9.97
CA ALA A 175 -9.75 -25.79 -8.52
C ALA A 175 -8.57 -26.51 -7.86
N ARG A 176 -8.04 -27.57 -8.50
CA ARG A 176 -6.87 -28.31 -8.02
C ARG A 176 -5.57 -27.51 -8.07
N ARG A 177 -5.53 -26.42 -8.84
CA ARG A 177 -4.36 -25.54 -9.00
C ARG A 177 -4.42 -24.32 -8.09
N MET A 178 -5.45 -24.21 -7.24
CA MET A 178 -5.59 -23.07 -6.35
C MET A 178 -4.41 -22.99 -5.38
N PRO A 179 -3.86 -21.79 -5.13
CA PRO A 179 -2.73 -21.62 -4.21
C PRO A 179 -3.13 -21.82 -2.75
N MET A 180 -4.43 -21.91 -2.46
CA MET A 180 -5.00 -21.98 -1.13
C MET A 180 -6.31 -22.78 -1.16
N LYS A 181 -6.77 -23.22 0.02
CA LYS A 181 -8.04 -23.94 0.15
C LYS A 181 -9.22 -23.04 -0.19
N LYS A 182 -10.34 -23.65 -0.56
CA LYS A 182 -11.59 -22.94 -0.90
C LYS A 182 -11.98 -21.92 0.17
N ASP A 183 -12.08 -22.35 1.42
CA ASP A 183 -12.54 -21.52 2.53
C ASP A 183 -11.60 -20.33 2.78
N GLN A 184 -10.29 -20.55 2.64
CA GLN A 184 -9.29 -19.47 2.73
C GLN A 184 -9.46 -18.46 1.60
N ALA A 185 -9.68 -18.93 0.37
CA ALA A 185 -9.90 -18.04 -0.78
C ALA A 185 -11.18 -17.23 -0.63
N GLU A 186 -12.28 -17.85 -0.19
CA GLU A 186 -13.54 -17.16 0.09
C GLU A 186 -13.36 -16.07 1.16
N GLU A 187 -12.66 -16.38 2.25
CA GLU A 187 -12.39 -15.41 3.33
C GLU A 187 -11.50 -14.26 2.84
N VAL A 188 -10.42 -14.55 2.11
CA VAL A 188 -9.53 -13.54 1.53
C VAL A 188 -10.32 -12.60 0.60
N LEU A 189 -11.06 -13.18 -0.34
CA LEU A 189 -11.82 -12.41 -1.33
C LEU A 189 -12.91 -11.58 -0.67
N SER A 190 -13.58 -12.13 0.35
CA SER A 190 -14.62 -11.41 1.08
C SER A 190 -14.07 -10.18 1.80
N LYS A 191 -12.90 -10.30 2.45
CA LYS A 191 -12.24 -9.16 3.11
C LYS A 191 -11.67 -8.14 2.10
N LEU A 192 -11.21 -8.58 0.92
CA LEU A 192 -10.71 -7.69 -0.13
C LEU A 192 -11.82 -6.89 -0.82
N LEU A 193 -12.95 -7.53 -1.10
CA LEU A 193 -14.08 -6.96 -1.85
C LEU A 193 -15.14 -6.31 -0.96
N GLY A 194 -15.12 -6.58 0.36
CA GLY A 194 -16.09 -6.04 1.31
C GLY A 194 -17.51 -6.62 1.15
N LYS A 195 -17.65 -7.75 0.45
CA LYS A 195 -18.90 -8.49 0.24
C LYS A 195 -18.64 -9.98 0.40
N TYR A 196 -19.67 -10.76 0.71
CA TYR A 196 -19.52 -12.22 0.79
C TYR A 196 -19.18 -12.81 -0.58
N VAL A 197 -18.21 -13.72 -0.62
CA VAL A 197 -17.76 -14.39 -1.84
C VAL A 197 -17.88 -15.90 -1.65
N ARG A 198 -18.57 -16.55 -2.60
CA ARG A 198 -18.74 -18.01 -2.64
C ARG A 198 -18.10 -18.57 -3.91
N ILE A 199 -17.29 -19.62 -3.75
CA ILE A 199 -16.65 -20.34 -4.84
C ILE A 199 -17.45 -21.63 -5.13
N ILE A 200 -17.82 -21.81 -6.40
CA ILE A 200 -18.52 -23.01 -6.87
C ILE A 200 -17.65 -23.71 -7.90
N TYR A 201 -17.45 -25.02 -7.69
CA TYR A 201 -16.78 -25.88 -8.64
C TYR A 201 -17.76 -26.41 -9.66
N VAL A 202 -17.43 -26.23 -10.94
CA VAL A 202 -18.24 -26.61 -12.10
C VAL A 202 -17.51 -27.59 -13.00
#